data_AF-A0A0H5BNA0-F1
#
_entry.id   AF-A0A0H5BNA0-F1
#
_cell.length_a   1.000
_cell.length_b   1.000
_cell.length_c   1.000
_cell.angle_alpha   90.00
_cell.angle_beta   90.00
_cell.angle_gamma   90.00
#
_symmetry.space_group_name_H-M   'P 1'
#
loop_
_entity.id
_entity.type
_entity.pdbx_description
1 polymer ?
#
loop_
_entity_poly.entity_id
_entity_poly.type
_entity_poly.pdbx_seq_one_letter_code
_entity_poly.pdbx_strand_id
1 'polypeptide(L)'
;TLEESFPFFGYDWRDKNKMTSILGIHLIFLGLGSLLFVARAMSGNLLSFGLYDTWAPGGGDIRYIDNPTINPFIIFGYALKSPFGGDGWIVSIDNLEDLVGGHIWVGALCVIGGIFHIVTKPFSWARRAFVWSGEAYLSYSLAALSIMGLTASIFVWYNNTAYPSEFFGPTGPEASQAQAFTFLVRDQRLGANVASAQGPTGLGKYLMRSPSGEIIFGGETMRFWDLRAPWVEPLRGPNG
;
A
#
# COMPACT_ATOMS: atom_id res chain seq x y z
N THR A 1 12.59 -3.38 -42.53
CA THR A 1 12.37 -3.29 -41.05
C THR A 1 10.94 -3.76 -40.72
N LEU A 2 10.49 -3.76 -39.46
CA LEU A 2 9.11 -4.22 -39.13
C LEU A 2 8.04 -3.38 -39.85
N GLU A 3 8.34 -2.12 -40.15
CA GLU A 3 7.47 -1.22 -40.92
C GLU A 3 7.17 -1.74 -42.33
N GLU A 4 8.12 -2.45 -42.96
CA GLU A 4 7.99 -3.00 -44.31
C GLU A 4 7.38 -4.40 -44.29
N SER A 5 7.77 -5.23 -43.34
CA SER A 5 7.39 -6.65 -43.29
C SER A 5 6.08 -6.90 -42.52
N PHE A 6 5.80 -6.09 -41.49
CA PHE A 6 4.65 -6.25 -40.61
C PHE A 6 4.10 -4.88 -40.13
N PRO A 7 3.36 -4.14 -40.98
CA PRO A 7 2.96 -2.76 -40.68
C PRO A 7 2.15 -2.58 -39.38
N PHE A 8 1.41 -3.62 -38.96
CA PHE A 8 0.72 -3.62 -37.67
C PHE A 8 1.70 -3.55 -36.48
N PHE A 9 2.88 -4.15 -36.58
CA PHE A 9 3.90 -4.17 -35.53
C PHE A 9 4.98 -3.09 -35.70
N GLY A 10 5.23 -2.61 -36.93
CA GLY A 10 6.13 -1.47 -37.17
C GLY A 10 5.60 -0.17 -36.57
N TYR A 11 6.49 0.72 -36.14
CA TYR A 11 6.10 2.00 -35.54
C TYR A 11 7.19 3.08 -35.67
N ASP A 12 6.74 4.35 -35.76
CA ASP A 12 7.61 5.52 -35.61
C ASP A 12 7.32 6.17 -34.26
N TRP A 13 8.35 6.46 -33.47
CA TRP A 13 8.24 7.20 -32.20
C TRP A 13 7.51 8.54 -32.33
N ARG A 14 7.52 9.16 -33.52
CA ARG A 14 6.81 10.42 -33.80
C ARG A 14 5.35 10.21 -34.17
N ASP A 15 4.93 8.99 -34.53
CA ASP A 15 3.54 8.62 -34.74
C ASP A 15 2.82 8.52 -33.39
N LYS A 16 2.24 9.64 -32.99
CA LYS A 16 1.53 9.80 -31.72
C LYS A 16 0.31 8.88 -31.60
N ASN A 17 -0.31 8.52 -32.72
CA ASN A 17 -1.47 7.61 -32.73
C ASN A 17 -1.01 6.18 -32.49
N LYS A 18 0.06 5.75 -33.15
CA LYS A 18 0.63 4.42 -32.91
C LYS A 18 1.15 4.28 -31.48
N MET A 19 1.80 5.32 -30.95
CA MET A 19 2.28 5.32 -29.55
C MET A 19 1.14 5.19 -28.53
N THR A 20 0.06 5.95 -28.70
CA THR A 20 -1.10 5.86 -27.80
C THR A 20 -1.86 4.55 -27.93
N SER A 21 -1.94 3.98 -29.14
CA SER A 21 -2.51 2.64 -29.35
C SER A 21 -1.72 1.56 -28.60
N ILE A 22 -0.39 1.56 -28.69
CA ILE A 22 0.48 0.61 -27.97
C ILE A 22 0.35 0.79 -26.46
N LEU A 23 0.38 2.03 -25.96
CA LEU A 23 0.13 2.34 -24.55
C LEU A 23 -1.22 1.78 -24.10
N GLY A 24 -2.28 1.99 -24.89
CA GLY A 24 -3.62 1.55 -24.52
C GLY A 24 -3.74 0.03 -24.43
N ILE A 25 -3.09 -0.71 -25.32
CA ILE A 25 -3.00 -2.18 -25.26
C ILE A 25 -2.31 -2.62 -23.97
N HIS A 26 -1.17 -2.01 -23.61
CA HIS A 26 -0.48 -2.34 -22.36
C HIS A 26 -1.30 -2.01 -21.12
N LEU A 27 -2.02 -0.88 -21.11
CA LEU A 27 -2.92 -0.51 -20.01
C LEU A 27 -4.04 -1.54 -19.82
N ILE A 28 -4.63 -2.07 -20.90
CA ILE A 28 -5.62 -3.15 -20.81
C ILE A 28 -4.99 -4.38 -20.16
N PHE A 29 -3.80 -4.81 -20.60
CA PHE A 29 -3.12 -5.96 -19.98
C PHE A 29 -2.80 -5.74 -18.50
N LEU A 30 -2.33 -4.55 -18.11
CA LEU A 30 -2.10 -4.20 -16.71
C LEU A 30 -3.40 -4.24 -15.89
N GLY A 31 -4.49 -3.71 -16.46
CA GLY A 31 -5.81 -3.75 -15.83
C GLY A 31 -6.32 -5.18 -15.62
N LEU A 32 -6.14 -6.05 -16.61
CA LEU A 32 -6.46 -7.48 -16.49
C LEU A 32 -5.58 -8.17 -15.43
N GLY A 33 -4.30 -7.83 -15.33
CA GLY A 33 -3.42 -8.32 -14.27
C GLY A 33 -3.87 -7.90 -12.87
N SER A 34 -4.34 -6.66 -12.71
CA SER A 34 -4.92 -6.19 -11.45
C SER A 34 -6.20 -6.94 -11.09
N LEU A 35 -7.10 -7.17 -12.06
CA LEU A 35 -8.32 -7.94 -11.86
C LEU A 35 -8.07 -9.44 -11.62
N LEU A 36 -6.94 -9.98 -12.09
CA LEU A 36 -6.52 -11.34 -11.80
C LEU A 36 -6.22 -11.51 -10.29
N PHE A 37 -5.58 -10.52 -9.66
CA PHE A 37 -5.39 -10.49 -8.21
C PHE A 37 -6.73 -10.45 -7.48
N VAL A 38 -7.70 -9.65 -7.95
CA VAL A 38 -9.06 -9.61 -7.38
C VAL A 38 -9.74 -10.97 -7.50
N ALA A 39 -9.70 -11.60 -8.67
CA ALA A 39 -10.26 -12.93 -8.88
C ALA A 39 -9.63 -13.98 -7.95
N ARG A 40 -8.32 -13.87 -7.70
CA ARG A 40 -7.59 -14.71 -6.75
C ARG A 40 -8.07 -14.57 -5.30
N ALA A 41 -8.48 -13.37 -4.91
CA ALA A 41 -8.87 -13.00 -3.54
C ALA A 41 -10.34 -13.29 -3.21
N MET A 42 -11.25 -13.06 -4.17
CA MET A 42 -12.69 -13.25 -3.98
C MET A 42 -13.09 -14.73 -4.15
N SER A 43 -14.17 -15.16 -3.49
CA SER A 43 -14.74 -16.50 -3.72
C SER A 43 -15.55 -16.57 -5.04
N GLY A 44 -16.05 -17.77 -5.36
CA GLY A 44 -17.06 -17.95 -6.42
C GLY A 44 -16.55 -17.92 -7.87
N ASN A 45 -15.24 -17.96 -8.11
CA ASN A 45 -14.66 -18.03 -9.45
C ASN A 45 -13.58 -19.13 -9.58
N LEU A 46 -13.11 -19.39 -10.81
CA LEU A 46 -12.17 -20.47 -11.10
C LEU A 46 -10.78 -20.28 -10.47
N LEU A 47 -10.44 -19.06 -10.07
CA LEU A 47 -9.12 -18.67 -9.55
C LEU A 47 -9.15 -18.37 -8.05
N SER A 48 -10.28 -18.60 -7.37
CA SER A 48 -10.47 -18.31 -5.96
C SER A 48 -9.63 -19.22 -5.05
N PHE A 49 -8.64 -18.66 -4.34
CA PHE A 49 -8.06 -19.35 -3.18
C PHE A 49 -7.82 -18.43 -1.96
N GLY A 50 -8.44 -17.25 -1.91
CA GLY A 50 -8.33 -16.29 -0.80
C GLY A 50 -6.95 -15.63 -0.66
N LEU A 51 -6.79 -14.74 0.32
CA LEU A 51 -5.53 -14.10 0.66
C LEU A 51 -5.19 -14.41 2.11
N TYR A 52 -3.91 -14.44 2.44
CA TYR A 52 -3.47 -14.49 3.83
C TYR A 52 -3.77 -13.16 4.51
N ASP A 53 -4.57 -13.19 5.56
CA ASP A 53 -4.89 -12.03 6.38
C ASP A 53 -4.25 -12.16 7.76
N THR A 54 -3.21 -11.37 8.04
CA THR A 54 -2.60 -11.29 9.38
C THR A 54 -3.59 -10.77 10.44
N TRP A 55 -4.62 -10.03 10.02
CA TRP A 55 -5.65 -9.43 10.87
C TRP A 55 -6.86 -10.33 11.10
N ALA A 56 -6.84 -11.58 10.61
CA ALA A 56 -7.93 -12.52 10.83
C ALA A 56 -8.20 -12.72 12.35
N PRO A 57 -9.48 -12.75 12.79
CA PRO A 57 -9.82 -12.95 14.19
C PRO A 57 -9.27 -14.27 14.73
N GLY A 58 -8.45 -14.20 15.80
CA GLY A 58 -7.82 -15.37 16.41
C GLY A 58 -6.40 -15.67 15.90
N GLY A 59 -5.87 -14.88 14.96
CA GLY A 59 -4.53 -15.02 14.39
C GLY A 59 -4.59 -15.16 12.88
N GLY A 60 -3.46 -14.86 12.21
CA GLY A 60 -3.43 -14.77 10.76
C GLY A 60 -3.76 -16.08 10.04
N ASP A 61 -4.66 -16.01 9.05
CA ASP A 61 -5.14 -17.17 8.28
C ASP A 61 -5.54 -16.76 6.85
N ILE A 62 -5.70 -17.73 5.96
CA ILE A 62 -6.20 -17.51 4.60
C ILE A 62 -7.72 -17.33 4.63
N ARG A 63 -8.22 -16.24 4.04
CA ARG A 63 -9.66 -16.00 3.86
C ARG A 63 -10.02 -15.41 2.51
N TYR A 64 -11.28 -15.58 2.13
CA TYR A 64 -11.85 -14.91 0.96
C TYR A 64 -12.26 -13.47 1.28
N ILE A 65 -12.16 -12.58 0.30
CA ILE A 65 -12.52 -11.16 0.42
C ILE A 65 -13.81 -10.91 -0.36
N ASP A 66 -14.94 -11.36 0.18
CA ASP A 66 -16.22 -11.32 -0.55
C ASP A 66 -16.91 -9.94 -0.53
N ASN A 67 -16.46 -9.05 0.34
CA ASN A 67 -17.00 -7.69 0.49
C ASN A 67 -15.90 -6.63 0.28
N PRO A 68 -15.25 -6.57 -0.90
CA PRO A 68 -14.20 -5.59 -1.15
C PRO A 68 -14.75 -4.16 -1.13
N THR A 69 -13.95 -3.20 -0.65
CA THR A 69 -14.37 -1.81 -0.56
C THR A 69 -14.42 -1.16 -1.93
N ILE A 70 -15.64 -0.89 -2.40
CA ILE A 70 -15.89 -0.23 -3.69
C ILE A 70 -16.22 1.26 -3.55
N ASN A 71 -16.40 1.75 -2.32
CA ASN A 71 -16.68 3.16 -2.07
C ASN A 71 -15.51 4.04 -2.52
N PRO A 72 -15.67 4.91 -3.54
CA PRO A 72 -14.57 5.72 -4.08
C PRO A 72 -14.01 6.72 -3.06
N PHE A 73 -14.82 7.19 -2.11
CA PHE A 73 -14.35 8.14 -1.11
C PHE A 73 -13.34 7.51 -0.14
N ILE A 74 -13.46 6.22 0.13
CA ILE A 74 -12.49 5.47 0.93
C ILE A 74 -11.23 5.22 0.10
N ILE A 75 -11.40 4.60 -1.09
CA ILE A 75 -10.28 4.19 -1.94
C ILE A 75 -9.43 5.38 -2.39
N PHE A 76 -10.03 6.44 -2.95
CA PHE A 76 -9.28 7.63 -3.35
C PHE A 76 -8.90 8.51 -2.15
N GLY A 77 -9.54 8.32 -0.99
CA GLY A 77 -9.16 8.96 0.26
C GLY A 77 -7.71 8.65 0.64
N TYR A 78 -7.26 7.39 0.49
CA TYR A 78 -5.87 6.99 0.72
C TYR A 78 -4.87 7.80 -0.12
N ALA A 79 -5.19 8.07 -1.39
CA ALA A 79 -4.32 8.82 -2.28
C ALA A 79 -4.14 10.29 -1.87
N LEU A 80 -5.08 10.82 -1.07
CA LEU A 80 -5.10 12.20 -0.58
C LEU A 80 -4.59 12.34 0.87
N LYS A 81 -4.31 11.23 1.57
CA LYS A 81 -3.74 11.25 2.92
C LYS A 81 -2.34 11.85 2.90
N SER A 82 -1.97 12.47 4.02
CA SER A 82 -0.61 12.97 4.25
C SER A 82 0.40 11.81 4.23
N PRO A 83 1.61 11.98 3.66
CA PRO A 83 2.67 10.97 3.72
C PRO A 83 3.45 10.97 5.05
N PHE A 84 3.08 11.83 6.01
CA PHE A 84 3.75 11.95 7.30
C PHE A 84 3.20 10.95 8.35
N GLY A 85 3.85 10.90 9.52
CA GLY A 85 3.47 10.03 10.63
C GLY A 85 2.00 10.19 11.05
N GLY A 86 1.41 9.10 11.55
CA GLY A 86 -0.03 8.98 11.83
C GLY A 86 -0.93 8.75 10.61
N ASP A 87 -0.60 9.29 9.43
CA ASP A 87 -1.42 9.17 8.23
C ASP A 87 -0.88 8.14 7.22
N GLY A 88 0.38 8.26 6.78
CA GLY A 88 1.08 7.24 5.99
C GLY A 88 0.63 7.05 4.53
N TRP A 89 -0.09 8.00 3.92
CA TRP A 89 -0.54 7.94 2.51
C TRP A 89 -1.16 6.56 2.16
N ILE A 90 -0.93 6.01 0.96
CA ILE A 90 -1.39 4.67 0.55
C ILE A 90 -0.71 3.52 1.31
N VAL A 91 0.39 3.78 2.01
CA VAL A 91 1.11 2.77 2.82
C VAL A 91 0.32 2.40 4.07
N SER A 92 -0.67 3.22 4.44
CA SER A 92 -1.53 3.00 5.61
C SER A 92 -2.70 2.03 5.42
N ILE A 93 -2.80 1.34 4.27
CA ILE A 93 -3.84 0.33 4.06
C ILE A 93 -3.71 -0.78 5.11
N ASP A 94 -4.74 -0.95 5.92
CA ASP A 94 -4.70 -1.79 7.13
C ASP A 94 -5.67 -2.98 7.07
N ASN A 95 -6.36 -3.17 5.95
CA ASN A 95 -7.28 -4.30 5.75
C ASN A 95 -7.29 -4.76 4.28
N LEU A 96 -7.70 -6.01 4.05
CA LEU A 96 -7.69 -6.62 2.72
C LEU A 96 -8.87 -6.17 1.85
N GLU A 97 -9.99 -5.77 2.44
CA GLU A 97 -11.15 -5.24 1.73
C GLU A 97 -10.78 -4.00 0.91
N ASP A 98 -10.03 -3.07 1.52
CA ASP A 98 -9.54 -1.86 0.87
C ASP A 98 -8.43 -2.17 -0.14
N LEU A 99 -7.54 -3.12 0.17
CA LEU A 99 -6.48 -3.55 -0.75
C LEU A 99 -7.06 -4.16 -2.04
N VAL A 100 -8.00 -5.10 -1.92
CA VAL A 100 -8.67 -5.73 -3.06
C VAL A 100 -9.58 -4.72 -3.77
N GLY A 101 -10.33 -3.90 -3.03
CA GLY A 101 -11.15 -2.82 -3.56
C GLY A 101 -10.35 -1.81 -4.41
N GLY A 102 -9.16 -1.44 -3.94
CA GLY A 102 -8.23 -0.60 -4.70
C GLY A 102 -7.81 -1.23 -6.03
N HIS A 103 -7.55 -2.54 -6.06
CA HIS A 103 -7.21 -3.25 -7.30
C HIS A 103 -8.41 -3.34 -8.26
N ILE A 104 -9.65 -3.42 -7.77
CA ILE A 104 -10.85 -3.30 -8.62
C ILE A 104 -10.85 -1.95 -9.34
N TRP A 105 -10.60 -0.85 -8.61
CA TRP A 105 -10.54 0.50 -9.18
C TRP A 105 -9.38 0.66 -10.16
N VAL A 106 -8.17 0.22 -9.81
CA VAL A 106 -7.00 0.26 -10.71
C VAL A 106 -7.28 -0.55 -11.98
N GLY A 107 -7.81 -1.76 -11.85
CA GLY A 107 -8.18 -2.62 -12.96
C GLY A 107 -9.16 -1.95 -13.92
N ALA A 108 -10.25 -1.39 -13.39
CA ALA A 108 -11.26 -0.69 -14.17
C ALA A 108 -10.69 0.56 -14.87
N LEU A 109 -9.93 1.40 -14.15
CA LEU A 109 -9.34 2.62 -14.69
C LEU A 109 -8.30 2.33 -15.78
N CYS A 110 -7.47 1.30 -15.60
CA CYS A 110 -6.50 0.87 -16.61
C CYS A 110 -7.19 0.36 -17.88
N VAL A 111 -8.25 -0.45 -17.77
CA VAL A 111 -9.00 -0.94 -18.95
C VAL A 111 -9.70 0.21 -19.67
N ILE A 112 -10.42 1.07 -18.95
CA ILE A 112 -11.13 2.22 -19.53
C ILE A 112 -10.14 3.19 -20.17
N GLY A 113 -9.05 3.52 -19.47
CA GLY A 113 -7.98 4.38 -19.98
C GLY A 113 -7.27 3.77 -21.19
N GLY A 114 -7.09 2.45 -21.21
CA GLY A 114 -6.50 1.74 -22.33
C GLY A 114 -7.37 1.80 -23.59
N ILE A 115 -8.68 1.55 -23.46
CA ILE A 115 -9.64 1.74 -24.56
C ILE A 115 -9.61 3.19 -25.04
N PHE A 116 -9.67 4.16 -24.12
CA PHE A 116 -9.59 5.57 -24.45
C PHE A 116 -8.35 5.92 -25.28
N HIS A 117 -7.17 5.44 -24.89
CA HIS A 117 -5.92 5.69 -25.62
C HIS A 117 -5.85 5.00 -26.99
N ILE A 118 -6.55 3.88 -27.19
CA ILE A 118 -6.65 3.21 -28.50
C ILE A 118 -7.57 3.99 -29.45
N VAL A 119 -8.71 4.49 -28.95
CA VAL A 119 -9.75 5.09 -29.81
C VAL A 119 -9.60 6.62 -29.98
N THR A 120 -8.64 7.23 -29.29
CA THR A 120 -8.39 8.68 -29.36
C THR A 120 -6.98 9.01 -29.82
N LYS A 121 -6.74 10.29 -30.12
CA LYS A 121 -5.42 10.84 -30.46
C LYS A 121 -5.06 11.94 -29.48
N PRO A 122 -3.76 12.17 -29.19
CA PRO A 122 -3.35 13.25 -28.29
C PRO A 122 -3.93 14.61 -28.70
N PHE A 123 -4.62 15.24 -27.74
CA PHE A 123 -5.21 16.56 -27.93
C PHE A 123 -4.14 17.62 -28.24
N SER A 124 -4.57 18.76 -28.78
CA SER A 124 -3.67 19.84 -29.20
C SER A 124 -2.78 20.36 -28.07
N TRP A 125 -3.30 20.46 -26.84
CA TRP A 125 -2.53 20.91 -25.68
C TRP A 125 -1.45 19.88 -25.29
N ALA A 126 -1.76 18.58 -25.29
CA ALA A 126 -0.80 17.53 -24.95
C ALA A 126 0.33 17.49 -25.98
N ARG A 127 0.00 17.64 -27.27
CA ARG A 127 1.01 17.70 -28.34
C ARG A 127 2.01 18.84 -28.17
N ARG A 128 1.61 19.95 -27.54
CA ARG A 128 2.47 21.11 -27.26
C ARG A 128 3.25 21.00 -25.95
N ALA A 129 2.76 20.20 -25.00
CA ALA A 129 3.37 20.06 -23.67
C ALA A 129 4.49 19.02 -23.62
N PHE A 130 4.40 17.95 -24.43
CA PHE A 130 5.34 16.84 -24.38
C PHE A 130 6.32 16.81 -25.55
N VAL A 131 7.47 16.15 -25.32
CA VAL A 131 8.44 15.80 -26.36
C VAL A 131 8.10 14.41 -26.90
N TRP A 132 8.07 14.27 -28.24
CA TRP A 132 7.60 13.05 -28.91
C TRP A 132 8.78 12.32 -29.57
N SER A 133 9.60 11.67 -28.74
CA SER A 133 10.75 10.85 -29.15
C SER A 133 10.87 9.63 -28.24
N GLY A 134 11.53 8.57 -28.71
CA GLY A 134 11.75 7.36 -27.91
C GLY A 134 12.49 7.64 -26.59
N GLU A 135 13.50 8.51 -26.61
CA GLU A 135 14.24 8.92 -25.40
C GLU A 135 13.36 9.68 -24.40
N ALA A 136 12.45 10.55 -24.89
CA ALA A 136 11.51 11.24 -24.02
C ALA A 136 10.52 10.28 -23.37
N TYR A 137 9.97 9.31 -24.12
CA TYR A 137 9.07 8.32 -23.53
C TYR A 137 9.77 7.42 -22.51
N LEU A 138 11.03 7.08 -22.77
CA LEU A 138 11.87 6.37 -21.82
C LEU A 138 12.08 7.21 -20.54
N SER A 139 12.39 8.50 -20.66
CA SER A 139 12.62 9.35 -19.49
C SER A 139 11.36 9.52 -18.62
N TYR A 140 10.17 9.63 -19.23
CA TYR A 140 8.90 9.65 -18.49
C TYR A 140 8.69 8.34 -17.72
N SER A 141 9.00 7.21 -18.35
CA SER A 141 8.89 5.88 -17.73
C SER A 141 9.89 5.69 -16.59
N LEU A 142 11.13 6.19 -16.74
CA LEU A 142 12.16 6.16 -15.69
C LEU A 142 11.74 6.97 -14.46
N ALA A 143 11.15 8.15 -14.67
CA ALA A 143 10.62 8.97 -13.58
C ALA A 143 9.49 8.23 -12.83
N ALA A 144 8.56 7.61 -13.56
CA ALA A 144 7.49 6.81 -12.96
C ALA A 144 8.04 5.60 -12.16
N LEU A 145 9.02 4.87 -12.72
CA LEU A 145 9.67 3.75 -12.04
C LEU A 145 10.43 4.18 -10.77
N SER A 146 11.06 5.36 -10.78
CA SER A 146 11.73 5.90 -9.60
C SER A 146 10.75 6.12 -8.44
N ILE A 147 9.58 6.70 -8.72
CA ILE A 147 8.54 6.92 -7.71
C ILE A 147 7.95 5.58 -7.22
N MET A 148 7.71 4.63 -8.12
CA MET A 148 7.25 3.28 -7.74
C MET A 148 8.27 2.56 -6.84
N GLY A 149 9.57 2.66 -7.14
CA GLY A 149 10.64 2.08 -6.33
C GLY A 149 10.75 2.68 -4.94
N LEU A 150 10.67 4.01 -4.82
CA LEU A 150 10.63 4.71 -3.52
C LEU A 150 9.37 4.36 -2.72
N THR A 151 8.22 4.26 -3.40
CA THR A 151 6.97 3.87 -2.74
C THR A 151 7.06 2.44 -2.23
N ALA A 152 7.58 1.51 -3.04
CA ALA A 152 7.76 0.11 -2.65
C ALA A 152 8.70 -0.07 -1.45
N SER A 153 9.80 0.70 -1.39
CA SER A 153 10.72 0.62 -0.25
C SER A 153 10.09 1.10 1.06
N ILE A 154 9.23 2.12 1.00
CA ILE A 154 8.47 2.58 2.18
C ILE A 154 7.38 1.56 2.54
N PHE A 155 6.69 0.99 1.54
CA PHE A 155 5.61 0.04 1.75
C PHE A 155 6.08 -1.19 2.52
N VAL A 156 7.17 -1.83 2.06
CA VAL A 156 7.73 -3.02 2.72
C VAL A 156 8.33 -2.71 4.09
N TRP A 157 8.72 -1.46 4.35
CA TRP A 157 9.30 -1.07 5.63
C TRP A 157 8.27 -0.84 6.74
N TYR A 158 7.04 -0.44 6.39
CA TYR A 158 6.02 -0.03 7.36
C TYR A 158 4.73 -0.85 7.34
N ASN A 159 4.29 -1.34 6.18
CA ASN A 159 2.98 -1.97 6.08
C ASN A 159 3.05 -3.46 6.38
N ASN A 160 2.43 -3.89 7.49
CA ASN A 160 2.34 -5.30 7.87
C ASN A 160 1.08 -6.01 7.36
N THR A 161 0.20 -5.34 6.61
CA THR A 161 -1.01 -5.96 6.02
C THR A 161 -0.69 -6.65 4.69
N ALA A 162 -0.10 -5.93 3.75
CA ALA A 162 0.33 -6.46 2.46
C ALA A 162 1.69 -7.18 2.54
N TYR A 163 2.48 -6.89 3.58
CA TYR A 163 3.69 -7.63 3.94
C TYR A 163 3.58 -8.22 5.35
N PRO A 164 2.82 -9.32 5.52
CA PRO A 164 2.61 -9.95 6.82
C PRO A 164 3.92 -10.30 7.53
N SER A 165 4.05 -9.87 8.78
CA SER A 165 5.26 -10.08 9.58
C SER A 165 5.58 -11.57 9.81
N GLU A 166 4.59 -12.45 9.67
CA GLU A 166 4.74 -13.90 9.71
C GLU A 166 5.62 -14.44 8.57
N PHE A 167 5.66 -13.74 7.43
CA PHE A 167 6.49 -14.11 6.28
C PHE A 167 7.75 -13.26 6.15
N PHE A 168 7.66 -11.96 6.48
CA PHE A 168 8.71 -10.98 6.23
C PHE A 168 9.52 -10.60 7.48
N GLY A 169 9.12 -11.07 8.66
CA GLY A 169 9.63 -10.60 9.93
C GLY A 169 8.99 -9.28 10.36
N PRO A 170 9.18 -8.85 11.63
CA PRO A 170 8.59 -7.63 12.13
C PRO A 170 9.20 -6.40 11.46
N THR A 171 8.38 -5.37 11.25
CA THR A 171 8.88 -4.05 10.84
C THR A 171 9.79 -3.44 11.91
N GLY A 172 10.57 -2.41 11.55
CA GLY A 172 11.37 -1.66 12.53
C GLY A 172 10.55 -1.11 13.71
N PRO A 173 9.44 -0.39 13.45
CA PRO A 173 8.50 0.05 14.49
C PRO A 173 7.95 -1.12 15.32
N GLU A 174 7.59 -2.23 14.67
CA GLU A 174 7.04 -3.41 15.34
C GLU A 174 8.01 -4.05 16.31
N ALA A 175 9.26 -4.27 15.89
CA ALA A 175 10.30 -4.83 16.75
C ALA A 175 10.60 -3.93 17.95
N SER A 176 10.60 -2.60 17.76
CA SER A 176 10.83 -1.63 18.85
C SER A 176 9.70 -1.66 19.89
N GLN A 177 8.44 -1.72 19.46
CA GLN A 177 7.31 -1.86 20.38
C GLN A 177 7.29 -3.23 21.06
N ALA A 178 7.61 -4.31 20.34
CA ALA A 178 7.68 -5.66 20.90
C ALA A 178 8.73 -5.75 22.02
N GLN A 179 9.86 -5.03 21.89
CA GLN A 179 10.84 -4.92 22.98
C GLN A 179 10.22 -4.27 24.22
N ALA A 180 9.59 -3.08 24.08
CA ALA A 180 8.99 -2.39 25.20
C ALA A 180 7.91 -3.24 25.90
N PHE A 181 7.07 -3.91 25.11
CA PHE A 181 6.06 -4.83 25.61
C PHE A 181 6.68 -6.00 26.40
N THR A 182 7.75 -6.61 25.88
CA THR A 182 8.45 -7.73 26.55
C THR A 182 8.93 -7.34 27.94
N PHE A 183 9.58 -6.18 28.07
CA PHE A 183 10.09 -5.70 29.35
C PHE A 183 8.98 -5.25 30.31
N LEU A 184 7.91 -4.65 29.78
CA LEU A 184 6.72 -4.29 30.56
C LEU A 184 6.11 -5.54 31.20
N VAL A 185 5.81 -6.57 30.41
CA VAL A 185 5.20 -7.82 30.90
C VAL A 185 6.11 -8.51 31.92
N ARG A 186 7.42 -8.58 31.63
CA ARG A 186 8.39 -9.18 32.54
C ARG A 186 8.40 -8.45 33.89
N ASP A 187 8.53 -7.13 33.89
CA ASP A 187 8.66 -6.36 35.13
C ASP A 187 7.35 -6.32 35.91
N GLN A 188 6.20 -6.30 35.22
CA GLN A 188 4.90 -6.46 35.86
C GLN A 188 4.77 -7.81 36.57
N ARG A 189 5.22 -8.91 35.94
CA ARG A 189 5.26 -10.24 36.58
C ARG A 189 6.21 -10.31 37.78
N LEU A 190 7.24 -9.47 37.80
CA LEU A 190 8.14 -9.30 38.94
C LEU A 190 7.57 -8.38 40.04
N GLY A 191 6.33 -7.88 39.88
CA GLY A 191 5.63 -7.07 40.86
C GLY A 191 5.77 -5.56 40.69
N ALA A 192 6.36 -5.08 39.59
CA ALA A 192 6.43 -3.65 39.31
C ALA A 192 5.03 -3.08 38.95
N ASN A 193 4.68 -1.94 39.52
CA ASN A 193 3.52 -1.17 39.05
C ASN A 193 3.92 -0.35 37.81
N VAL A 194 3.70 -0.94 36.64
CA VAL A 194 4.12 -0.37 35.34
C VAL A 194 3.44 0.97 35.02
N ALA A 195 2.25 1.23 35.58
CA ALA A 195 1.49 2.45 35.34
C ALA A 195 2.04 3.67 36.10
N SER A 196 2.61 3.45 37.30
CA SER A 196 3.17 4.51 38.14
C SER A 196 4.70 4.54 38.19
N ALA A 197 5.36 3.65 37.43
CA ALA A 197 6.82 3.58 37.40
C ALA A 197 7.41 4.76 36.62
N GLN A 198 8.04 5.69 37.34
CA GLN A 198 8.73 6.83 36.76
C GLN A 198 10.14 6.42 36.29
N GLY A 199 10.49 6.81 35.07
CA GLY A 199 11.83 6.67 34.50
C GLY A 199 12.77 7.82 34.89
N PRO A 200 14.07 7.73 34.56
CA PRO A 200 15.08 8.72 34.97
C PRO A 200 14.83 10.15 34.47
N THR A 201 14.10 10.31 33.37
CA THR A 201 13.79 11.62 32.76
C THR A 201 12.56 12.29 33.37
N GLY A 202 11.90 11.63 34.32
CA GLY A 202 10.61 12.08 34.88
C GLY A 202 9.38 11.61 34.10
N LEU A 203 9.55 11.10 32.88
CA LEU A 203 8.50 10.42 32.11
C LEU A 203 8.25 9.01 32.66
N GLY A 204 7.10 8.40 32.31
CA GLY A 204 6.84 7.01 32.67
C GLY A 204 7.80 6.05 31.97
N LYS A 205 8.31 5.07 32.73
CA LYS A 205 9.32 4.11 32.24
C LYS A 205 8.74 3.17 31.17
N TYR A 206 7.50 2.71 31.37
CA TYR A 206 6.86 1.73 30.49
C TYR A 206 5.71 2.34 29.67
N LEU A 207 4.95 3.26 30.26
CA LEU A 207 3.79 3.91 29.65
C LEU A 207 3.91 5.42 29.80
N MET A 208 3.58 6.15 28.75
CA MET A 208 3.53 7.62 28.75
C MET A 208 2.41 8.10 27.81
N ARG A 209 2.29 9.41 27.60
CA ARG A 209 1.32 9.98 26.65
C ARG A 209 1.98 10.40 25.35
N SER A 210 1.27 10.19 24.24
CA SER A 210 1.57 10.82 22.96
C SER A 210 1.37 12.35 23.06
N PRO A 211 1.78 13.12 22.04
CA PRO A 211 1.47 14.55 21.95
C PRO A 211 -0.03 14.88 21.97
N SER A 212 -0.89 13.96 21.51
CA SER A 212 -2.36 14.10 21.49
C SER A 212 -3.07 13.48 22.71
N GLY A 213 -2.33 12.78 23.57
CA GLY A 213 -2.80 12.33 24.87
C GLY A 213 -3.11 10.83 24.99
N GLU A 214 -3.01 10.05 23.91
CA GLU A 214 -3.15 8.59 23.95
C GLU A 214 -2.06 7.94 24.81
N ILE A 215 -2.38 6.83 25.46
CA ILE A 215 -1.40 6.00 26.18
C ILE A 215 -0.55 5.24 25.16
N ILE A 216 0.77 5.38 25.31
CA ILE A 216 1.77 4.78 24.43
C ILE A 216 2.89 4.16 25.26
N PHE A 217 3.68 3.28 24.65
CA PHE A 217 4.89 2.77 25.30
C PHE A 217 5.94 3.88 25.50
N GLY A 218 6.64 3.79 26.64
CA GLY A 218 7.69 4.73 27.04
C GLY A 218 9.06 4.45 26.43
N GLY A 219 10.01 5.35 26.65
CA GLY A 219 11.36 5.25 26.11
C GLY A 219 11.45 5.65 24.64
N GLU A 220 12.50 5.22 23.94
CA GLU A 220 12.74 5.65 22.55
C GLU A 220 11.66 5.21 21.55
N THR A 221 10.90 4.16 21.87
CA THR A 221 9.78 3.67 21.06
C THR A 221 8.57 4.61 21.07
N MET A 222 8.61 5.71 21.85
CA MET A 222 7.60 6.77 21.78
C MET A 222 7.41 7.30 20.35
N ARG A 223 8.46 7.23 19.52
CA ARG A 223 8.43 7.65 18.11
C ARG A 223 7.63 6.70 17.19
N PHE A 224 7.35 5.49 17.65
CA PHE A 224 6.68 4.43 16.89
C PHE A 224 5.27 4.14 17.39
N TRP A 225 4.66 5.09 18.09
CA TRP A 225 3.34 4.92 18.72
C TRP A 225 2.19 4.72 17.71
N ASP A 226 2.40 5.11 16.45
CA ASP A 226 1.49 4.88 15.33
C ASP A 226 1.42 3.41 14.89
N LEU A 227 2.31 2.53 15.38
CA LEU A 227 2.28 1.12 15.04
C LEU A 227 0.93 0.49 15.42
N ARG A 228 0.38 -0.26 14.47
CA ARG A 228 -0.72 -1.19 14.67
C ARG A 228 -0.24 -2.59 14.31
N ALA A 229 -0.51 -3.57 15.17
CA ALA A 229 -0.20 -4.97 14.90
C ALA A 229 -1.20 -5.91 15.58
N PRO A 230 -1.56 -7.06 14.97
CA PRO A 230 -2.62 -7.93 15.49
C PRO A 230 -2.36 -8.45 16.91
N TRP A 231 -1.09 -8.54 17.33
CA TRP A 231 -0.72 -8.96 18.69
C TRP A 231 -0.83 -7.86 19.76
N VAL A 232 -0.87 -6.57 19.37
CA VAL A 232 -0.96 -5.43 20.30
C VAL A 232 -2.35 -4.81 20.34
N GLU A 233 -3.10 -4.86 19.24
CA GLU A 233 -4.44 -4.26 19.15
C GLU A 233 -5.44 -4.74 20.22
N PRO A 234 -5.45 -6.02 20.66
CA PRO A 234 -6.32 -6.45 21.76
C PRO A 234 -6.05 -5.73 23.10
N LEU A 235 -4.91 -5.06 23.26
CA LEU A 235 -4.54 -4.31 24.45
C LEU A 235 -4.89 -2.82 24.36
N ARG A 236 -5.31 -2.34 23.18
CA ARG A 236 -5.55 -0.93 22.88
C ARG A 236 -6.99 -0.56 23.18
N GLY A 237 -7.20 0.43 24.05
CA GLY A 237 -8.51 1.00 24.33
C GLY A 237 -8.80 2.26 23.51
N PRO A 238 -9.96 2.92 23.74
CA PRO A 238 -10.29 4.19 23.10
C PRO A 238 -9.30 5.33 23.36
N ASN A 239 -8.47 5.22 24.41
CA ASN A 239 -7.48 6.22 24.82
C ASN A 239 -6.04 5.72 24.65
N GLY A 240 -5.82 4.72 23.79
CA GLY A 240 -4.55 3.99 23.67
C GLY A 240 -4.55 2.68 24.43
#